data_AF-A0A944TW12-F1
#
_entry.id   AF-A0A944TW12-F1
#
_cell.length_a   1.000
_cell.length_b   1.000
_cell.length_c   1.000
_cell.angle_alpha   90.00
_cell.angle_beta   90.00
_cell.angle_gamma   90.00
#
_symmetry.space_group_name_H-M   'P 1'
#
loop_
_entity.id
_entity.type
_entity.pdbx_description
1 polymer ?
#
loop_
_entity_poly.entity_id
_entity_poly.type
_entity_poly.pdbx_seq_one_letter_code
_entity_poly.pdbx_strand_id
1 'polypeptide(L)'
;MITHDYLKLLSIRDIRKICSKAYGFELMILLYKFTKHNHEYGIEETFEMIQYNRCKRPAFLSFIKDLEAEKIVVRMPSKIKKSRILLRLNKDIVHEIDQINVSDKS
;
A
#
# COMPACT_ATOMS: atom_id res chain seq x y z
N MET A 1 -18.44 -8.49 -11.21
CA MET A 1 -18.40 -8.07 -9.81
C MET A 1 -17.00 -7.90 -9.22
N ILE A 2 -15.90 -8.11 -9.95
CA ILE A 2 -14.53 -7.69 -9.50
C ILE A 2 -14.15 -6.34 -10.12
N THR A 3 -14.64 -6.06 -11.32
CA THR A 3 -14.32 -4.85 -12.09
C THR A 3 -14.91 -3.58 -11.50
N HIS A 4 -16.13 -3.63 -10.94
CA HIS A 4 -16.79 -2.43 -10.43
C HIS A 4 -16.07 -1.89 -9.18
N ASP A 5 -15.76 -2.77 -8.24
CA ASP A 5 -15.03 -2.43 -7.00
C ASP A 5 -13.62 -1.93 -7.31
N TYR A 6 -12.95 -2.55 -8.28
CA TYR A 6 -11.64 -2.09 -8.74
C TYR A 6 -11.71 -0.70 -9.41
N LEU A 7 -12.72 -0.44 -10.25
CA LEU A 7 -12.93 0.88 -10.86
C LEU A 7 -13.26 1.95 -9.80
N LYS A 8 -14.06 1.60 -8.79
CA LYS A 8 -14.31 2.48 -7.63
C LYS A 8 -13.02 2.78 -6.88
N LEU A 9 -12.17 1.79 -6.61
CA LEU A 9 -10.86 1.99 -5.98
C LEU A 9 -9.97 2.93 -6.79
N LEU A 10 -9.96 2.77 -8.13
CA LEU A 10 -9.22 3.65 -9.03
C LEU A 10 -9.82 5.07 -9.11
N SER A 11 -11.01 5.34 -8.56
CA SER A 11 -11.51 6.71 -8.45
C SER A 11 -10.73 7.52 -7.41
N ILE A 12 -10.11 6.85 -6.43
CA ILE A 12 -9.22 7.47 -5.43
C ILE A 12 -7.90 7.83 -6.11
N ARG A 13 -7.55 9.12 -6.08
CA ARG A 13 -6.34 9.66 -6.73
C ARG A 13 -5.08 8.94 -6.27
N ASP A 14 -4.96 8.72 -4.97
CA ASP A 14 -3.74 8.20 -4.36
C ASP A 14 -3.58 6.70 -4.67
N ILE A 15 -4.69 5.96 -4.79
CA ILE A 15 -4.69 4.57 -5.27
C ILE A 15 -4.21 4.49 -6.72
N ARG A 16 -4.66 5.38 -7.61
CA ARG A 16 -4.15 5.42 -8.99
C ARG A 16 -2.64 5.61 -9.04
N LYS A 17 -2.08 6.41 -8.13
CA LYS A 17 -0.64 6.62 -8.07
C LYS A 17 0.10 5.37 -7.66
N ILE A 18 -0.39 4.63 -6.67
CA ILE A 18 0.18 3.32 -6.31
C ILE A 18 0.09 2.36 -7.52
N CYS A 19 -1.09 2.27 -8.14
CA CYS A 19 -1.36 1.41 -9.29
C CYS A 19 -0.72 1.88 -10.62
N SER A 20 0.04 2.98 -10.63
CA SER A 20 0.79 3.43 -11.80
C SER A 20 1.97 2.51 -12.18
N LYS A 21 2.36 1.62 -11.26
CA LYS A 21 3.38 0.59 -11.49
C LYS A 21 2.73 -0.78 -11.70
N ALA A 22 3.37 -1.65 -12.48
CA ALA A 22 2.87 -2.98 -12.78
C ALA A 22 2.67 -3.90 -11.54
N TYR A 23 3.42 -3.65 -10.47
CA TYR A 23 3.27 -4.32 -9.16
C TYR A 23 2.43 -3.52 -8.15
N GLY A 24 1.89 -2.37 -8.58
CA GLY A 24 1.26 -1.38 -7.70
C GLY A 24 0.03 -1.91 -6.99
N PHE A 25 -0.82 -2.67 -7.68
CA PHE A 25 -2.01 -3.26 -7.06
C PHE A 25 -1.67 -4.27 -5.97
N GLU A 26 -0.68 -5.13 -6.19
CA GLU A 26 -0.19 -6.07 -5.18
C GLU A 26 0.39 -5.31 -3.97
N LEU A 27 1.21 -4.29 -4.22
CA LEU A 27 1.75 -3.40 -3.19
C LEU A 27 0.64 -2.74 -2.36
N MET A 28 -0.40 -2.22 -3.01
CA MET A 28 -1.55 -1.59 -2.35
C MET A 28 -2.22 -2.58 -1.37
N ILE A 29 -2.48 -3.81 -1.80
CA ILE A 29 -3.10 -4.85 -0.96
C ILE A 29 -2.21 -5.19 0.24
N LEU A 30 -0.90 -5.37 0.02
CA LEU A 30 0.05 -5.66 1.10
C LEU A 30 0.04 -4.53 2.15
N LEU A 31 0.21 -3.29 1.72
CA LEU A 31 0.27 -2.14 2.64
C LEU A 31 -1.06 -1.91 3.36
N TYR A 32 -2.20 -2.11 2.68
CA TYR A 32 -3.53 -2.07 3.31
C TYR A 32 -3.64 -3.10 4.43
N LYS A 33 -3.29 -4.38 4.17
CA LYS A 33 -3.30 -5.45 5.19
C LYS A 33 -2.35 -5.13 6.34
N PHE A 34 -1.13 -4.67 6.03
CA PHE A 34 -0.13 -4.35 7.06
C PHE A 34 -0.59 -3.22 7.98
N THR A 35 -1.31 -2.25 7.41
CA THR A 35 -1.85 -1.11 8.15
C THR A 35 -3.04 -1.53 9.01
N LYS A 36 -3.99 -2.27 8.44
CA LYS A 36 -5.22 -2.72 9.12
C LYS A 36 -4.95 -3.71 10.25
N HIS A 37 -4.00 -4.62 10.06
CA HIS A 37 -3.67 -5.66 11.04
C HIS A 37 -2.39 -5.39 11.83
N ASN A 38 -1.78 -4.21 11.64
CA ASN A 38 -0.55 -3.79 12.31
C ASN A 38 0.62 -4.82 12.19
N HIS A 39 0.82 -5.40 11.00
CA HIS A 39 1.87 -6.41 10.77
C HIS A 39 3.28 -5.82 10.77
N GLU A 40 4.24 -6.47 11.42
CA GLU A 40 5.60 -5.94 11.65
C GLU A 40 6.57 -6.12 10.46
N TYR A 41 6.10 -5.89 9.23
CA TYR A 41 6.91 -5.93 8.01
C TYR A 41 7.52 -4.57 7.68
N GLY A 42 8.82 -4.57 7.40
CA GLY A 42 9.57 -3.42 6.93
C GLY A 42 9.62 -3.33 5.41
N ILE A 43 10.37 -2.35 4.92
CA ILE A 43 10.47 -2.06 3.49
C ILE A 43 11.09 -3.20 2.68
N GLU A 44 12.09 -3.89 3.24
CA GLU A 44 12.74 -5.03 2.57
C GLU A 44 11.81 -6.23 2.51
N GLU A 45 11.17 -6.58 3.63
CA GLU A 45 10.21 -7.69 3.65
C GLU A 45 9.03 -7.41 2.71
N THR A 46 8.56 -6.16 2.63
CA THR A 46 7.52 -5.76 1.67
C THR A 46 7.96 -5.96 0.23
N PHE A 47 9.18 -5.59 -0.12
CA PHE A 47 9.73 -5.79 -1.47
C PHE A 47 9.84 -7.28 -1.82
N GLU A 48 10.28 -8.10 -0.88
CA GLU A 48 10.40 -9.55 -1.05
C GLU A 48 9.05 -10.23 -1.24
N MET A 49 7.99 -9.71 -0.61
CA MET A 49 6.62 -10.23 -0.71
C MET A 49 5.92 -9.93 -2.04
N ILE A 50 6.40 -8.97 -2.84
CA ILE A 50 5.85 -8.71 -4.18
C ILE A 50 6.27 -9.87 -5.10
N GLN A 51 5.30 -10.64 -5.56
CA GLN A 51 5.54 -11.82 -6.39
C GLN A 51 5.47 -11.49 -7.88
N TYR A 52 4.60 -10.57 -8.28
CA TYR A 52 4.29 -10.33 -9.69
C TYR A 52 4.84 -9.00 -10.17
N ASN A 53 5.44 -9.01 -11.37
CA ASN A 53 5.95 -7.81 -12.04
C ASN A 53 6.89 -6.95 -11.17
N ARG A 54 7.57 -7.58 -10.20
CA ARG A 54 8.47 -6.91 -9.26
C ARG A 54 9.60 -6.23 -10.04
N CYS A 55 9.78 -4.94 -9.78
CA CYS A 55 10.88 -4.18 -10.37
C CYS A 55 12.20 -4.43 -9.63
N LYS A 56 13.29 -3.81 -10.09
CA LYS A 56 14.57 -3.83 -9.37
C LYS A 56 14.45 -3.01 -8.07
N ARG A 57 15.13 -3.46 -7.02
CA ARG A 57 15.11 -2.82 -5.69
C ARG A 57 15.32 -1.29 -5.71
N PRO A 58 16.28 -0.72 -6.46
CA PRO A 58 16.45 0.74 -6.49
C PRO A 58 15.22 1.49 -7.03
N ALA A 59 14.57 0.94 -8.06
CA ALA A 59 13.36 1.52 -8.64
C ALA A 59 12.18 1.43 -7.65
N PHE A 60 12.05 0.30 -6.93
CA PHE A 60 11.07 0.16 -5.86
C PHE A 60 11.27 1.21 -4.77
N LEU A 61 12.49 1.34 -4.24
CA LEU A 61 12.81 2.30 -3.19
C LEU A 61 12.59 3.75 -3.64
N SER A 62 12.92 4.08 -4.90
CA SER A 62 12.61 5.40 -5.48
C SER A 62 11.10 5.64 -5.48
N PHE A 63 10.33 4.66 -5.96
CA PHE A 63 8.87 4.80 -6.01
C PHE A 63 8.24 4.94 -4.62
N ILE A 64 8.74 4.21 -3.61
CA ILE A 64 8.28 4.40 -2.22
C ILE A 64 8.56 5.83 -1.74
N LYS A 65 9.72 6.42 -2.05
CA LYS A 65 9.99 7.81 -1.71
C LYS A 65 9.02 8.79 -2.37
N ASP A 66 8.64 8.54 -3.63
CA ASP A 66 7.64 9.35 -4.33
C ASP A 66 6.28 9.29 -3.60
N LEU A 67 5.84 8.09 -3.21
CA LEU A 67 4.61 7.91 -2.44
C LEU A 67 4.68 8.55 -1.03
N GLU A 68 5.85 8.55 -0.39
CA GLU A 68 6.08 9.20 0.91
C GLU A 68 6.00 10.73 0.80
N ALA A 69 6.61 11.31 -0.24
CA ALA A 69 6.57 12.75 -0.49
C ALA A 69 5.12 13.26 -0.64
N GLU A 70 4.25 12.41 -1.18
CA GLU A 70 2.83 12.69 -1.32
C GLU A 70 1.96 12.28 -0.12
N LYS A 71 2.57 11.76 0.95
CA LYS A 71 1.88 11.27 2.15
C LYS A 71 0.90 10.13 1.90
N ILE A 72 1.10 9.37 0.83
CA ILE A 72 0.30 8.18 0.48
C ILE A 72 0.73 7.00 1.35
N VAL A 73 2.03 6.85 1.52
CA VAL A 73 2.62 5.88 2.44
C VAL A 73 3.40 6.61 3.53
N VAL A 74 3.48 5.99 4.70
CA VAL A 74 4.16 6.52 5.87
C VAL A 74 5.10 5.49 6.46
N ARG A 75 6.22 5.98 7.00
CA ARG A 75 7.16 5.18 7.78
C ARG A 75 6.83 5.25 9.25
N MET A 76 6.86 4.10 9.91
CA MET A 76 6.65 4.01 11.35
C MET A 76 7.77 3.18 12.00
N PRO A 77 8.22 3.53 13.22
CA PRO A 77 9.12 2.66 13.97
C PRO A 77 8.41 1.35 14.34
N SER A 78 9.11 0.22 14.23
CA SER A 78 8.62 -1.06 14.72
C SER A 78 8.49 -1.05 16.24
N LYS A 79 7.43 -1.68 16.75
CA LYS A 79 7.23 -1.87 18.20
C LYS A 79 8.08 -3.01 18.75
N ILE A 80 8.50 -3.94 17.89
CA ILE A 80 9.25 -5.14 18.27
C ILE A 80 10.76 -4.91 18.10
N LYS A 81 11.20 -4.40 16.94
CA LYS A 81 12.62 -4.24 16.61
C LYS A 81 12.94 -2.79 16.29
N LYS A 82 13.58 -2.07 17.22
CA LYS A 82 13.88 -0.62 17.11
C LYS A 82 14.52 -0.19 15.78
N SER A 83 15.36 -1.04 15.17
CA SER A 83 16.04 -0.73 13.91
C SER A 83 15.16 -0.93 12.66
N ARG A 84 13.99 -1.58 12.79
CA ARG A 84 13.07 -1.84 11.68
C ARG A 84 12.13 -0.65 11.50
N ILE A 85 12.10 -0.15 10.26
CA ILE A 85 11.14 0.85 9.82
C ILE A 85 10.04 0.15 9.02
N LEU A 86 8.82 0.28 9.52
CA LEU A 86 7.61 -0.26 8.94
C LEU A 86 7.10 0.64 7.83
N LEU A 87 6.60 0.03 6.76
CA LEU A 87 5.94 0.74 5.66
C LEU A 87 4.42 0.56 5.77
N ARG A 88 3.67 1.67 5.72
CA ARG A 88 2.21 1.69 5.91
C ARG A 88 1.52 2.57 4.90
N LEU A 89 0.26 2.28 4.60
CA LEU A 89 -0.62 3.27 3.98
C LEU A 89 -0.95 4.36 5.00
N ASN A 90 -1.20 5.56 4.51
CA ASN A 90 -1.86 6.58 5.30
C ASN A 90 -3.25 6.07 5.74
N LYS A 91 -3.61 6.34 7.00
CA LYS A 91 -4.87 5.91 7.59
C LYS A 91 -6.09 6.48 6.87
N ASP A 92 -5.97 7.70 6.32
CA ASP A 92 -7.06 8.33 5.58
C ASP A 92 -7.40 7.53 4.31
N ILE A 93 -6.37 7.06 3.59
CA ILE A 93 -6.52 6.21 2.41
C ILE A 93 -7.12 4.85 2.79
N VAL A 94 -6.71 4.26 3.93
CA VAL A 94 -7.31 3.01 4.43
C VAL A 94 -8.80 3.20 4.70
N HIS A 95 -9.18 4.35 5.27
CA HIS A 95 -10.58 4.67 5.53
C HIS A 95 -11.40 4.80 4.24
N GLU A 96 -10.86 5.48 3.21
CA GLU A 96 -11.50 5.58 1.89
C GLU A 96 -11.70 4.21 1.25
N ILE A 97 -10.69 3.32 1.31
CA ILE A 97 -10.81 1.93 0.82
C ILE A 97 -11.92 1.18 1.58
N ASP A 98 -11.97 1.34 2.91
CA ASP A 98 -12.98 0.66 3.73
C ASP A 98 -14.40 1.13 3.41
N GLN A 99 -14.61 2.42 3.12
CA GLN A 99 -15.93 2.94 2.70
C GLN A 99 -16.41 2.29 1.40
N ILE A 100 -15.52 2.14 0.41
CA ILE A 100 -15.84 1.46 -0.85
C ILE A 100 -16.24 0.00 -0.58
N ASN A 101 -15.46 -0.72 0.25
CA ASN A 101 -15.73 -2.12 0.55
C ASN A 101 -16.99 -2.37 1.40
N VAL A 102 -17.43 -1.39 2.20
CA VAL A 102 -18.65 -1.50 3.04
C VAL A 102 -19.90 -1.16 2.24
N SER A 103 -19.81 -0.24 1.28
CA SER A 103 -20.97 0.24 0.49
C SER A 103 -21.66 -0.83 -0.36
N ASP A 104 -21.06 -2.00 -0.59
CA ASP A 104 -21.64 -3.10 -1.36
C ASP A 104 -22.18 -4.27 -0.48
N LYS A 105 -22.28 -4.08 0.85
CA LYS A 105 -22.92 -5.05 1.78
C LYS A 105 -24.32 -4.65 2.27
N SER A 106 -24.91 -3.62 1.66
CA SER A 106 -26.25 -3.11 2.01
C SER A 106 -27.29 -3.57 1.00
#